data_AF-A0A378IMD4-F1
#
_entry.id   AF-A0A378IMD4-F1
#
_cell.length_a   1.000
_cell.length_b   1.000
_cell.length_c   1.000
_cell.angle_alpha   90.00
_cell.angle_beta   90.00
_cell.angle_gamma   90.00
#
_symmetry.space_group_name_H-M   'P 1'
#
loop_
_entity.id
_entity.type
_entity.pdbx_description
1 polymer ?
#
loop_
_entity_poly.entity_id
_entity_poly.type
_entity_poly.pdbx_seq_one_letter_code
_entity_poly.pdbx_strand_id
1 'polypeptide(L)'
;MAEVIAVKDEEVVIQVRIKLNGSMLDREESIQSAVNDVGCLATSEAFKRFDTTGAPIRIDNVRMTSKGVVKKRYETPYGAIDIERYVYQTSTGGKTYCPLDEHARL
;
A
#
# COMPACT_ATOMS: atom_id res chain seq x y z
N MET A 1 18.39 4.55 -1.74
CA MET A 1 17.12 4.66 -2.50
C MET A 1 16.68 3.27 -2.88
N ALA A 2 15.48 2.90 -2.45
CA ALA A 2 14.83 1.64 -2.80
C ALA A 2 13.85 1.85 -3.96
N GLU A 3 13.75 0.89 -4.87
CA GLU A 3 12.84 0.93 -6.01
C GLU A 3 12.32 -0.48 -6.34
N VAL A 4 11.03 -0.59 -6.67
CA VAL A 4 10.45 -1.85 -7.15
C VAL A 4 10.89 -2.06 -8.58
N ILE A 5 11.60 -3.16 -8.86
CA ILE A 5 12.09 -3.48 -10.21
C ILE A 5 11.29 -4.58 -10.89
N ALA A 6 10.55 -5.40 -10.13
CA ALA A 6 9.64 -6.38 -10.67
C ALA A 6 8.55 -6.76 -9.64
N VAL A 7 7.36 -7.07 -10.15
CA VAL A 7 6.29 -7.75 -9.42
C VAL A 7 5.89 -8.95 -10.26
N LYS A 8 5.98 -10.16 -9.69
CA LYS A 8 5.66 -11.42 -10.37
C LYS A 8 4.88 -12.29 -9.43
N ASP A 9 3.66 -12.64 -9.81
CA ASP A 9 2.75 -13.47 -9.02
C ASP A 9 2.67 -12.97 -7.56
N GLU A 10 3.19 -13.76 -6.62
CA GLU A 10 3.16 -13.48 -5.19
C GLU A 10 4.42 -12.76 -4.68
N GLU A 11 5.41 -12.51 -5.54
CA GLU A 11 6.71 -11.93 -5.19
C GLU A 11 6.88 -10.49 -5.68
N VAL A 12 7.60 -9.69 -4.90
CA VAL A 12 8.08 -8.36 -5.27
C VAL A 12 9.59 -8.33 -5.17
N VAL A 13 10.26 -7.80 -6.20
CA VAL A 13 11.70 -7.62 -6.22
C VAL A 13 12.00 -6.13 -6.09
N ILE A 14 12.71 -5.79 -5.02
CA ILE A 14 13.05 -4.41 -4.67
C ILE A 14 14.57 -4.27 -4.71
N GLN A 15 15.06 -3.34 -5.52
CA GLN A 15 16.48 -2.97 -5.53
C GLN A 15 16.69 -1.85 -4.52
N VAL A 16 17.71 -1.99 -3.67
CA VAL A 16 18.08 -0.95 -2.69
C VAL A 16 19.55 -0.57 -2.82
N ARG A 17 19.81 0.74 -2.82
CA ARG A 17 21.17 1.31 -2.75
C ARG A 17 21.35 2.01 -1.41
N ILE A 18 22.30 1.53 -0.61
CA ILE A 18 22.64 2.06 0.73
C ILE A 18 24.02 2.74 0.65
N LYS A 19 24.14 3.95 1.21
CA LYS A 19 25.42 4.65 1.32
C LYS A 19 26.14 4.17 2.58
N LEU A 20 27.41 3.78 2.45
CA LEU A 20 28.23 3.25 3.55
C LEU A 20 29.37 4.21 3.96
N ASN A 21 29.09 5.52 3.93
CA ASN A 21 30.01 6.57 4.35
C ASN A 21 29.80 6.95 5.83
N GLY A 22 30.75 7.71 6.39
CA GLY A 22 30.66 8.19 7.77
C GLY A 22 31.19 7.21 8.83
N SER A 23 30.75 7.44 10.08
CA SER A 23 31.03 6.60 11.24
C SER A 23 30.24 5.29 11.19
N MET A 24 30.45 4.40 12.16
CA MET A 24 29.64 3.18 12.26
C MET A 24 28.17 3.50 12.54
N LEU A 25 27.89 4.51 13.37
CA LEU A 25 26.52 4.92 13.69
C LEU A 25 25.79 5.43 12.44
N ASP A 26 26.44 6.29 11.65
CA ASP A 26 25.86 6.83 10.40
C ASP A 26 25.51 5.72 9.39
N ARG A 27 26.33 4.66 9.36
CA ARG A 27 26.09 3.48 8.52
C ARG A 27 24.88 2.70 9.00
N GLU A 28 24.76 2.44 10.30
CA GLU A 28 23.61 1.72 10.86
C GLU A 28 22.30 2.47 10.64
N GLU A 29 22.29 3.80 10.82
CA GLU A 29 21.12 4.63 10.52
C GLU A 29 20.75 4.58 9.03
N SER A 30 21.76 4.62 8.15
CA SER A 30 21.55 4.49 6.70
C SER A 30 20.99 3.11 6.31
N ILE A 31 21.47 2.05 6.97
CA ILE A 31 20.98 0.68 6.75
C ILE A 31 19.53 0.57 7.23
N GLN A 32 19.24 1.00 8.46
CA GLN A 32 17.90 0.94 9.04
C GLN A 32 16.89 1.70 8.18
N SER A 33 17.21 2.94 7.79
CA SER A 33 16.34 3.74 6.92
C SER A 33 16.08 3.04 5.59
N ALA A 34 17.10 2.45 4.98
CA ALA A 34 16.93 1.75 3.71
C ALA A 34 16.06 0.48 3.82
N VAL A 35 16.19 -0.28 4.91
CA VAL A 35 15.34 -1.45 5.16
C VAL A 35 13.89 -1.04 5.42
N ASN A 36 13.67 0.06 6.14
CA ASN A 36 12.35 0.64 6.34
C ASN A 36 11.71 1.07 5.00
N ASP A 37 12.47 1.72 4.12
CA ASP A 37 11.99 2.09 2.78
C ASP A 37 11.56 0.85 1.98
N VAL A 38 12.36 -0.23 2.02
CA VAL A 38 12.03 -1.51 1.37
C VAL A 38 10.74 -2.09 1.94
N GLY A 39 10.57 -2.10 3.26
CA GLY A 39 9.37 -2.59 3.93
C GLY A 39 8.12 -1.77 3.58
N CYS A 40 8.24 -0.44 3.51
CA CYS A 40 7.19 0.46 3.07
C CYS A 40 6.76 0.18 1.61
N LEU A 41 7.72 0.02 0.69
CA LEU A 41 7.42 -0.32 -0.71
C LEU A 41 6.77 -1.69 -0.85
N ALA A 42 7.28 -2.71 -0.16
CA ALA A 42 6.70 -4.05 -0.19
C ALA A 42 5.28 -4.07 0.39
N THR A 43 5.04 -3.36 1.50
CA THR A 43 3.71 -3.25 2.11
C THR A 43 2.74 -2.51 1.18
N SER A 44 3.21 -1.46 0.51
CA SER A 44 2.43 -0.73 -0.50
C SER A 44 1.99 -1.63 -1.64
N GLU A 45 2.87 -2.51 -2.13
CA GLU A 45 2.52 -3.47 -3.18
C GLU A 45 1.56 -4.55 -2.68
N ALA A 46 1.76 -5.04 -1.44
CA ALA A 46 0.85 -6.00 -0.82
C ALA A 46 -0.56 -5.42 -0.67
N PHE A 47 -0.70 -4.14 -0.32
CA PHE A 47 -2.00 -3.47 -0.17
C PHE A 47 -2.82 -3.45 -1.47
N LYS A 48 -2.17 -3.35 -2.63
CA LYS A 48 -2.87 -3.41 -3.92
C LYS A 48 -3.62 -4.73 -4.13
N ARG A 49 -3.14 -5.83 -3.51
CA ARG A 49 -3.80 -7.15 -3.58
C ARG A 49 -5.11 -7.21 -2.80
N PHE A 50 -5.32 -6.31 -1.83
CA PHE A 50 -6.53 -6.21 -1.04
C PHE A 50 -7.56 -5.23 -1.64
N ASP A 51 -7.13 -4.36 -2.55
CA ASP A 51 -8.02 -3.44 -3.24
C ASP A 51 -8.59 -4.04 -4.54
N THR A 52 -9.26 -3.20 -5.33
CA THR A 52 -10.01 -3.55 -6.53
C THR A 52 -9.52 -2.73 -7.72
N THR A 53 -10.05 -3.01 -8.91
CA THR A 53 -9.72 -2.30 -10.15
C THR A 53 -10.64 -1.11 -10.45
N GLY A 54 -11.53 -0.74 -9.53
CA GLY A 54 -12.56 0.28 -9.74
C GLY A 54 -13.84 -0.23 -10.43
N ALA A 55 -13.88 -1.50 -10.85
CA ALA A 55 -15.08 -2.10 -11.43
C ALA A 55 -16.22 -2.21 -10.40
N PRO A 56 -17.51 -2.11 -10.80
CA PRO A 56 -18.63 -2.27 -9.88
C PRO A 56 -18.56 -3.61 -9.13
N ILE A 57 -18.73 -3.55 -7.81
CA ILE A 57 -18.69 -4.73 -6.93
C ILE A 57 -20.07 -5.04 -6.38
N ARG A 58 -20.24 -6.25 -5.85
CA ARG A 58 -21.41 -6.64 -5.06
C ARG A 58 -20.97 -6.98 -3.65
N ILE A 59 -21.66 -6.38 -2.68
CA ILE A 59 -21.56 -6.73 -1.28
C ILE A 59 -22.94 -7.24 -0.89
N ASP A 60 -23.02 -8.50 -0.51
CA ASP A 60 -24.28 -9.24 -0.39
C ASP A 60 -25.13 -9.08 -1.66
N ASN A 61 -26.38 -8.62 -1.51
CA ASN A 61 -27.30 -8.36 -2.63
C ASN A 61 -27.28 -6.90 -3.12
N VAL A 62 -26.33 -6.08 -2.66
CA VAL A 62 -26.26 -4.66 -3.00
C VAL A 62 -25.14 -4.41 -4.01
N ARG A 63 -25.50 -3.81 -5.15
CA ARG A 63 -24.53 -3.35 -6.14
C ARG A 63 -23.92 -2.02 -5.69
N MET A 64 -22.61 -1.93 -5.72
CA MET A 64 -21.88 -0.70 -5.44
C MET A 64 -21.05 -0.27 -6.64
N THR A 65 -20.93 1.03 -6.85
CA THR A 65 -20.14 1.62 -7.93
C THR A 65 -19.01 2.46 -7.35
N SER A 66 -17.87 2.44 -8.02
CA SER A 66 -16.71 3.21 -7.58
C SER A 66 -17.01 4.71 -7.63
N LYS A 67 -16.56 5.42 -6.59
CA LYS A 67 -16.51 6.89 -6.50
C LYS A 67 -15.15 7.45 -6.91
N GLY A 68 -14.26 6.59 -7.42
CA GLY A 68 -12.88 6.91 -7.71
C GLY A 68 -11.94 6.48 -6.59
N VAL A 69 -10.76 7.08 -6.61
CA VAL A 69 -9.63 6.76 -5.74
C VAL A 69 -9.48 7.85 -4.68
N VAL A 70 -9.25 7.45 -3.44
CA VAL A 70 -8.98 8.35 -2.32
C VAL A 70 -7.64 7.98 -1.70
N LYS A 71 -6.80 8.99 -1.48
CA LYS A 71 -5.52 8.82 -0.79
C LYS A 71 -5.75 8.68 0.72
N LYS A 72 -5.18 7.66 1.35
CA LYS A 72 -5.16 7.49 2.83
C LYS A 72 -3.76 7.10 3.28
N ARG A 73 -3.35 7.65 4.42
CA ARG A 73 -2.10 7.31 5.10
C ARG A 73 -2.34 6.12 6.03
N TYR A 74 -1.47 5.13 5.96
CA TYR A 74 -1.46 3.95 6.83
C TYR A 74 -0.16 3.88 7.60
N GLU A 75 -0.23 3.51 8.87
CA GLU A 75 0.94 3.25 9.70
C GLU A 75 1.33 1.77 9.56
N THR A 76 2.60 1.50 9.29
CA THR A 76 3.16 0.16 9.17
C THR A 76 4.36 0.02 10.11
N PRO A 77 4.81 -1.20 10.45
CA PRO A 77 6.02 -1.39 11.25
C PRO A 77 7.28 -0.75 10.66
N TYR A 78 7.28 -0.49 9.35
CA TYR A 78 8.41 0.08 8.61
C TYR A 78 8.32 1.60 8.45
N GLY A 79 7.19 2.20 8.84
CA GLY A 79 6.89 3.62 8.65
C GLY A 79 5.53 3.86 8.01
N ALA A 80 5.19 5.13 7.86
CA ALA A 80 3.92 5.53 7.27
C ALA A 80 3.98 5.48 5.74
N ILE A 81 2.92 4.93 5.13
CA ILE A 81 2.77 4.88 3.68
C ILE A 81 1.47 5.56 3.25
N ASP A 82 1.53 6.22 2.11
CA ASP A 82 0.39 6.87 1.48
C ASP A 82 -0.12 6.00 0.34
N ILE A 83 -1.35 5.50 0.44
CA ILE A 83 -1.94 4.58 -0.54
C ILE A 83 -3.19 5.19 -1.15
N GLU A 84 -3.21 5.14 -2.48
CA GLU A 84 -4.39 5.38 -3.30
C GLU A 84 -5.27 4.12 -3.30
N ARG A 85 -6.51 4.27 -2.85
CA ARG A 85 -7.45 3.14 -2.75
C ARG A 85 -8.82 3.49 -3.33
N TYR A 86 -9.51 2.49 -3.88
CA TYR A 86 -10.86 2.70 -4.38
C TYR A 86 -11.88 2.77 -3.24
N VAL A 87 -12.85 3.66 -3.42
CA VAL A 87 -14.01 3.79 -2.54
C VAL A 87 -15.29 3.61 -3.33
N TYR A 88 -16.28 2.99 -2.71
CA TYR A 88 -17.53 2.57 -3.33
C TYR A 88 -18.72 3.11 -2.56
N GLN A 89 -19.82 3.34 -3.27
CA GLN A 89 -21.09 3.73 -2.67
C GLN A 89 -22.23 3.08 -3.45
N THR A 90 -23.36 2.88 -2.79
CA THR A 90 -24.61 2.49 -3.44
C THR A 90 -25.18 3.65 -4.25
N SER A 91 -26.07 3.36 -5.22
CA SER A 91 -26.77 4.38 -5.99
C SER A 91 -27.69 5.25 -5.16
N THR A 92 -28.16 4.76 -4.01
CA THR A 92 -28.99 5.49 -3.04
C THR A 92 -28.17 6.37 -2.09
N GLY A 93 -26.84 6.40 -2.22
CA GLY A 93 -25.96 7.16 -1.33
C GLY A 93 -25.55 6.37 -0.07
N GLY A 94 -25.25 7.08 1.02
CA GLY A 94 -24.88 6.48 2.33
C GLY A 94 -23.38 6.35 2.59
N LYS A 95 -23.00 5.42 3.48
CA LYS A 95 -21.59 5.21 3.86
C LYS A 95 -20.76 4.74 2.66
N THR A 96 -19.53 5.23 2.55
CA THR A 96 -18.56 4.72 1.58
C THR A 96 -17.93 3.43 2.10
N TYR A 97 -17.75 2.47 1.20
CA TYR A 97 -17.08 1.20 1.43
C TYR A 97 -15.71 1.23 0.78
N CYS A 98 -14.67 0.74 1.47
CA CYS A 98 -13.34 0.59 0.90
C CYS A 98 -12.92 -0.89 0.98
N PRO A 99 -12.75 -1.57 -0.16
CA PRO A 99 -12.33 -2.97 -0.19
C PRO A 99 -10.99 -3.19 0.52
N LEU A 100 -10.02 -2.30 0.31
CA LEU A 100 -8.70 -2.41 0.95
C LEU A 100 -8.82 -2.45 2.47
N ASP A 101 -9.50 -1.48 3.08
CA ASP A 101 -9.64 -1.40 4.55
C ASP A 101 -10.32 -2.68 5.11
N GLU A 102 -11.35 -3.16 4.42
CA GLU A 102 -12.18 -4.28 4.88
C GLU A 102 -11.49 -5.63 4.70
N HIS A 103 -10.84 -5.87 3.54
CA HIS A 103 -10.13 -7.12 3.28
C HIS A 103 -8.81 -7.22 4.05
N ALA A 104 -8.10 -6.10 4.24
CA ALA A 104 -6.86 -6.08 5.01
C ALA A 104 -7.09 -5.98 6.53
N ARG A 105 -8.32 -5.72 6.98
CA ARG A 105 -8.72 -5.56 8.38
C ARG A 105 -7.96 -4.43 9.09
N LEU A 106 -7.93 -3.25 8.45
CA LEU A 106 -7.22 -2.04 8.88
C LEU A 106 -8.13 -0.94 9.41
#